data_AF-A0A4R9G493-F1
#
_entry.id   AF-A0A4R9G493-F1
#
_cell.length_a   1.000
_cell.length_b   1.000
_cell.length_c   1.000
_cell.angle_alpha   90.00
_cell.angle_beta   90.00
_cell.angle_gamma   90.00
#
_symmetry.space_group_name_H-M   'P 1'
#
loop_
_entity.id
_entity.type
_entity.pdbx_description
1 polymer ?
#
loop_
_entity_poly.entity_id
_entity_poly.type
_entity_poly.pdbx_seq_one_letter_code
_entity_poly.pdbx_strand_id
1 'polypeptide(L)'
;MRQKFRYIPAILMSLIGFHCDSSQEWVNIARQKHSQGNIAEALYYYDLALRKNPDNATANRNMGILLAESGQAPGSSSLYLEKALTKDPQNPDILLYLLEIYLSAGSRTEADKVLSAFSKGWDKDRESLAKFLKECLLEGKKNPTERKRFQENRIPDANPASKRMFRECEERMYSDPSSK
;
A
#
# COMPACT_ATOMS: atom_id res chain seq x y z
N MET A 1 -48.58 -1.98 55.95
CA MET A 1 -48.49 -1.08 54.78
C MET A 1 -47.38 -1.54 53.86
N ARG A 2 -47.57 -1.34 52.56
CA ARG A 2 -46.94 -2.00 51.41
C ARG A 2 -45.42 -1.82 51.29
N GLN A 3 -44.78 -2.86 50.74
CA GLN A 3 -43.44 -2.90 50.19
C GLN A 3 -43.16 -1.68 49.29
N LYS A 4 -42.03 -1.00 49.48
CA LYS A 4 -41.53 -0.01 48.51
C LYS A 4 -40.59 -0.72 47.53
N PHE A 5 -41.13 -0.96 46.34
CA PHE A 5 -40.45 -1.48 45.17
C PHE A 5 -39.30 -0.56 44.70
N ARG A 6 -38.23 -1.21 44.23
CA ARG A 6 -37.14 -0.71 43.39
C ARG A 6 -37.67 0.22 42.29
N TYR A 7 -37.07 1.40 42.13
CA TYR A 7 -36.89 2.05 40.82
C TYR A 7 -35.62 2.93 40.88
N ILE A 8 -34.50 2.36 40.44
CA ILE A 8 -33.35 3.15 40.00
C ILE A 8 -33.73 3.62 38.58
N PRO A 9 -33.92 4.92 38.33
CA PRO A 9 -34.31 5.38 37.01
C PRO A 9 -33.18 5.09 36.03
N ALA A 10 -33.54 4.32 35.01
CA ALA A 10 -32.75 3.99 33.85
C ALA A 10 -32.38 5.26 33.06
N ILE A 11 -31.26 5.87 33.39
CA ILE A 11 -30.57 6.81 32.48
C ILE A 11 -29.07 6.50 32.54
N LEU A 12 -28.75 5.24 32.22
CA LEU A 12 -27.41 4.82 31.80
C LEU A 12 -27.50 4.26 30.37
N MET A 13 -28.21 4.99 29.51
CA MET A 13 -28.20 4.80 28.06
C MET A 13 -28.06 6.15 27.37
N SER A 14 -27.07 6.95 27.79
CA SER A 14 -26.49 7.95 26.90
C SER A 14 -25.66 7.21 25.85
N LEU A 15 -26.38 6.60 24.92
CA LEU A 15 -26.08 6.47 23.51
C LEU A 15 -24.59 6.63 23.20
N ILE A 16 -23.81 5.62 23.57
CA ILE A 16 -22.68 5.22 22.73
C ILE A 16 -23.36 4.90 21.40
N GLY A 17 -23.31 5.85 20.47
CA GLY A 17 -23.62 5.57 19.09
C GLY A 17 -22.68 4.45 18.69
N PHE A 18 -23.19 3.22 18.69
CA PHE A 18 -22.67 2.15 17.84
C PHE A 18 -22.85 2.66 16.41
N HIS A 19 -21.98 3.58 15.99
CA HIS A 19 -21.67 3.77 14.60
C HIS A 19 -21.07 2.43 14.20
N CYS A 20 -21.93 1.55 13.70
CA CYS A 20 -21.50 0.56 12.75
C CYS A 20 -20.84 1.37 11.63
N ASP A 21 -19.51 1.44 11.64
CA ASP A 21 -18.78 2.10 10.57
C ASP A 21 -18.98 1.25 9.32
N SER A 22 -20.05 1.53 8.59
CA SER A 22 -20.39 0.86 7.33
C SER A 22 -19.21 0.89 6.35
N SER A 23 -18.28 1.86 6.47
CA SER A 23 -17.04 1.85 5.71
C SER A 23 -16.17 0.65 6.03
N GLN A 24 -16.05 0.28 7.31
CA GLN A 24 -15.21 -0.84 7.74
C GLN A 24 -15.82 -2.19 7.34
N GLU A 25 -17.15 -2.29 7.35
CA GLU A 25 -17.85 -3.46 6.84
C GLU A 25 -17.57 -3.65 5.34
N TRP A 26 -17.66 -2.58 4.54
CA TRP A 26 -17.40 -2.66 3.10
C TRP A 26 -15.93 -2.97 2.80
N VAL A 27 -15.00 -2.46 3.61
CA VAL A 27 -13.57 -2.86 3.54
C VAL A 27 -13.39 -4.35 3.77
N ASN A 28 -14.15 -4.96 4.67
CA ASN A 28 -14.05 -6.41 4.95
C ASN A 28 -14.56 -7.22 3.76
N ILE A 29 -15.70 -6.83 3.19
CA ILE A 29 -16.24 -7.48 1.97
C ILE A 29 -15.26 -7.32 0.81
N ALA A 30 -14.72 -6.12 0.60
CA ALA A 30 -13.74 -5.86 -0.45
C ALA A 30 -12.49 -6.75 -0.30
N ARG A 31 -11.96 -6.91 0.92
CA ARG A 31 -10.82 -7.81 1.20
C ARG A 31 -11.16 -9.27 0.89
N GLN A 32 -12.36 -9.72 1.24
CA GLN A 32 -12.82 -11.08 0.94
C GLN A 32 -12.94 -11.30 -0.58
N LYS A 33 -13.49 -10.33 -1.31
CA LYS A 33 -13.59 -10.40 -2.77
C LYS A 33 -12.21 -10.38 -3.43
N HIS A 34 -11.29 -9.57 -2.92
CA HIS A 34 -9.91 -9.54 -3.37
C HIS A 34 -9.23 -10.91 -3.16
N SER A 35 -9.34 -11.52 -1.98
CA SER A 35 -8.71 -12.83 -1.73
C SER A 35 -9.30 -13.97 -2.56
N GLN A 36 -10.53 -13.82 -3.06
CA GLN A 36 -11.17 -14.74 -4.00
C GLN A 36 -10.75 -14.50 -5.46
N GLY A 37 -9.92 -13.48 -5.74
CA GLY A 37 -9.55 -13.08 -7.10
C GLY A 37 -10.62 -12.24 -7.82
N ASN A 38 -11.71 -11.87 -7.14
CA ASN A 38 -12.80 -11.07 -7.71
C ASN A 38 -12.45 -9.59 -7.65
N ILE A 39 -11.48 -9.17 -8.48
CA ILE A 39 -10.89 -7.81 -8.45
C ILE A 39 -11.93 -6.72 -8.69
N ALA A 40 -12.83 -6.90 -9.67
CA ALA A 40 -13.87 -5.92 -9.98
C ALA A 40 -14.81 -5.68 -8.79
N GLU A 41 -15.23 -6.75 -8.10
CA GLU A 41 -16.05 -6.62 -6.89
C GLU A 41 -15.27 -5.97 -5.75
N ALA A 42 -13.99 -6.32 -5.58
CA ALA A 42 -13.15 -5.70 -4.55
C ALA A 42 -13.07 -4.18 -4.71
N LEU A 43 -12.80 -3.70 -5.94
CA LEU A 43 -12.78 -2.27 -6.28
C LEU A 43 -14.14 -1.61 -5.99
N TYR A 44 -15.25 -2.27 -6.36
CA TYR A 44 -16.60 -1.77 -6.09
C TYR A 44 -16.84 -1.57 -4.59
N TYR A 45 -16.53 -2.56 -3.74
CA TYR A 45 -16.73 -2.44 -2.30
C TYR A 45 -15.76 -1.44 -1.64
N TYR A 46 -14.53 -1.29 -2.16
CA TYR A 46 -13.65 -0.21 -1.70
C TYR A 46 -14.19 1.17 -2.07
N ASP A 47 -14.77 1.36 -3.27
CA ASP A 47 -15.44 2.61 -3.64
C ASP A 47 -16.60 2.91 -2.68
N LEU A 48 -17.45 1.93 -2.39
CA LEU A 48 -18.54 2.11 -1.43
C LEU A 48 -18.01 2.50 -0.03
N ALA A 49 -16.92 1.89 0.43
CA ALA A 49 -16.29 2.24 1.70
C ALA A 49 -15.83 3.71 1.69
N LEU A 50 -15.15 4.14 0.62
CA LEU A 50 -14.61 5.49 0.46
C LEU A 50 -15.71 6.55 0.28
N ARG A 51 -16.88 6.19 -0.28
CA ARG A 51 -18.06 7.08 -0.28
C ARG A 51 -18.61 7.34 1.12
N LYS A 52 -18.45 6.38 2.04
CA LYS A 52 -18.90 6.51 3.44
C LYS A 52 -17.87 7.21 4.30
N ASN A 53 -16.60 6.86 4.14
CA ASN A 53 -15.48 7.49 4.81
C ASN A 53 -14.33 7.71 3.81
N PRO A 54 -14.22 8.92 3.23
CA PRO A 54 -13.19 9.25 2.25
C PRO A 54 -11.75 9.10 2.78
N ASP A 55 -11.57 9.19 4.10
CA ASP A 55 -10.27 9.13 4.78
C ASP A 55 -9.98 7.74 5.39
N ASN A 56 -10.77 6.71 5.05
CA ASN A 56 -10.51 5.35 5.51
C ASN A 56 -9.15 4.87 4.96
N ALA A 57 -8.15 4.77 5.85
CA ALA A 57 -6.77 4.43 5.49
C ALA A 57 -6.66 3.07 4.80
N THR A 58 -7.41 2.08 5.29
CA THR A 58 -7.38 0.70 4.77
C THR A 58 -8.01 0.63 3.38
N ALA A 59 -9.13 1.33 3.16
CA ALA A 59 -9.78 1.39 1.86
C ALA A 59 -8.89 2.11 0.84
N ASN A 60 -8.34 3.28 1.19
CA ASN A 60 -7.41 4.03 0.34
C ASN A 60 -6.17 3.17 -0.01
N ARG A 61 -5.55 2.51 0.97
CA ARG A 61 -4.36 1.65 0.75
C ARG A 61 -4.68 0.54 -0.25
N ASN A 62 -5.74 -0.24 0.00
CA ASN A 62 -6.02 -1.42 -0.81
C ASN A 62 -6.57 -1.06 -2.20
N MET A 63 -7.36 0.01 -2.31
CA MET A 63 -7.78 0.56 -3.60
C MET A 63 -6.57 0.97 -4.43
N GLY A 64 -5.64 1.73 -3.83
CA GLY A 64 -4.40 2.15 -4.48
C GLY A 64 -3.55 0.98 -4.95
N ILE A 65 -3.34 -0.02 -4.09
CA ILE A 65 -2.58 -1.25 -4.43
C ILE A 65 -3.22 -2.00 -5.61
N LEU A 66 -4.53 -2.26 -5.56
CA LEU A 66 -5.22 -2.97 -6.64
C LEU A 66 -5.12 -2.23 -7.98
N LEU A 67 -5.23 -0.90 -7.95
CA LEU A 67 -5.07 -0.08 -9.14
C LEU A 67 -3.63 -0.13 -9.68
N ALA A 68 -2.62 -0.11 -8.81
CA ALA A 68 -1.22 -0.27 -9.22
C ALA A 68 -0.98 -1.64 -9.86
N GLU A 69 -1.43 -2.72 -9.21
CA GLU A 69 -1.25 -4.09 -9.70
C GLU A 69 -1.97 -4.35 -11.02
N SER A 70 -3.10 -3.67 -11.25
CA SER A 70 -3.81 -3.75 -12.54
C SER A 70 -3.07 -3.05 -13.69
N GLY A 71 -2.18 -2.10 -13.39
CA GLY A 71 -1.51 -1.24 -14.37
C GLY A 71 -2.42 -0.26 -15.10
N GLN A 72 -3.72 -0.20 -14.79
CA GLN A 72 -4.71 0.53 -15.60
C GLN A 72 -4.82 2.02 -15.25
N ALA A 73 -4.45 2.41 -14.02
CA ALA A 73 -4.66 3.78 -13.54
C ALA A 73 -3.58 4.22 -12.53
N PRO A 74 -2.31 4.40 -12.97
CA PRO A 74 -1.21 4.76 -12.07
C PRO A 74 -1.44 6.08 -11.32
N GLY A 75 -2.05 7.09 -11.97
CA GLY A 75 -2.38 8.37 -11.32
C GLY A 75 -3.48 8.25 -10.25
N SER A 76 -4.50 7.43 -10.48
CA SER A 76 -5.51 7.15 -9.45
C SER A 76 -4.91 6.33 -8.31
N SER A 77 -4.06 5.36 -8.64
CA SER A 77 -3.34 4.56 -7.64
C SER A 77 -2.50 5.45 -6.71
N SER A 78 -1.67 6.34 -7.25
CA SER A 78 -0.84 7.23 -6.43
C SER A 78 -1.70 8.12 -5.53
N LEU A 79 -2.80 8.68 -6.03
CA LEU A 79 -3.72 9.51 -5.22
C LEU A 79 -4.25 8.76 -3.99
N TYR A 80 -4.72 7.52 -4.17
CA TYR A 80 -5.24 6.72 -3.05
C TYR A 80 -4.12 6.29 -2.09
N LEU A 81 -2.95 5.91 -2.62
CA LEU A 81 -1.80 5.54 -1.81
C LEU A 81 -1.28 6.73 -0.98
N GLU A 82 -1.20 7.92 -1.55
CA GLU A 82 -0.81 9.15 -0.84
C GLU A 82 -1.77 9.49 0.29
N LYS A 83 -3.08 9.37 0.05
CA LYS A 83 -4.09 9.52 1.12
C LYS A 83 -3.88 8.53 2.25
N ALA A 84 -3.65 7.26 1.94
CA ALA A 84 -3.36 6.24 2.96
C ALA A 84 -2.07 6.55 3.73
N LEU A 85 -1.03 7.01 3.02
CA LEU A 85 0.27 7.37 3.62
C LEU A 85 0.14 8.53 4.62
N THR A 86 -0.85 9.43 4.49
CA THR A 86 -1.07 10.49 5.49
C THR A 86 -1.37 9.95 6.89
N LYS A 87 -1.90 8.72 6.99
CA LYS A 87 -2.24 8.06 8.27
C LYS A 87 -1.10 7.19 8.81
N ASP A 88 -0.27 6.65 7.92
CA ASP A 88 0.93 5.89 8.26
C ASP A 88 2.09 6.30 7.35
N PRO A 89 2.79 7.41 7.66
CA PRO A 89 3.78 8.01 6.76
C PRO A 89 5.02 7.16 6.46
N GLN A 90 5.21 6.08 7.20
CA GLN A 90 6.39 5.22 7.12
C GLN A 90 6.03 3.80 6.68
N ASN A 91 4.81 3.58 6.15
CA ASN A 91 4.36 2.27 5.70
C ASN A 91 5.20 1.80 4.50
N PRO A 92 6.06 0.78 4.65
CA PRO A 92 6.98 0.41 3.58
C PRO A 92 6.26 -0.18 2.37
N ASP A 93 5.10 -0.82 2.55
CA ASP A 93 4.35 -1.36 1.41
C ASP A 93 3.84 -0.23 0.52
N ILE A 94 3.20 0.79 1.11
CA ILE A 94 2.68 1.95 0.38
C ILE A 94 3.84 2.68 -0.31
N LEU A 95 4.96 2.87 0.38
CA LEU A 95 6.13 3.52 -0.16
C LEU A 95 6.74 2.75 -1.36
N LEU A 96 6.75 1.41 -1.34
CA LEU A 96 7.23 0.61 -2.48
C LEU A 96 6.33 0.75 -3.71
N TYR A 97 5.00 0.80 -3.53
CA TYR A 97 4.07 1.04 -4.65
C TYR A 97 4.20 2.46 -5.21
N LEU A 98 4.32 3.47 -4.36
CA LEU A 98 4.56 4.84 -4.82
C LEU A 98 5.91 4.98 -5.54
N LEU A 99 6.95 4.30 -5.03
CA LEU A 99 8.25 4.27 -5.71
C LEU A 99 8.13 3.69 -7.12
N GLU A 100 7.46 2.55 -7.28
CA GLU A 100 7.22 1.93 -8.59
C GLU A 100 6.54 2.92 -9.55
N ILE A 101 5.43 3.52 -9.12
CA ILE A 101 4.67 4.47 -9.94
C ILE A 101 5.54 5.65 -10.37
N TYR A 102 6.34 6.22 -9.45
CA TYR A 102 7.19 7.37 -9.76
C TYR A 102 8.42 7.03 -10.60
N LEU A 103 8.99 5.83 -10.42
CA LEU A 103 10.09 5.36 -11.28
C LEU A 103 9.60 5.10 -12.70
N SER A 104 8.43 4.45 -12.88
CA SER A 104 7.84 4.23 -14.20
C SER A 104 7.46 5.54 -14.90
N ALA A 105 7.08 6.57 -14.14
CA ALA A 105 6.81 7.90 -14.68
C ALA A 105 8.08 8.73 -14.98
N GLY A 106 9.26 8.28 -14.56
CA GLY A 106 10.51 9.05 -14.63
C GLY A 106 10.56 10.26 -13.68
N SER A 107 9.64 10.33 -12.71
CA SER A 107 9.48 11.44 -11.77
C SER A 107 10.54 11.38 -10.67
N ARG A 108 11.75 11.88 -10.97
CA ARG A 108 12.89 11.85 -10.05
C ARG A 108 12.60 12.52 -8.71
N THR A 109 11.97 13.68 -8.74
CA THR A 109 11.67 14.46 -7.53
C THR A 109 10.75 13.69 -6.58
N GLU A 110 9.72 13.04 -7.10
CA GLU A 110 8.78 12.24 -6.33
C GLU A 110 9.42 10.96 -5.79
N ALA A 111 10.24 10.28 -6.60
CA ALA A 111 11.01 9.12 -6.13
C ALA A 111 11.97 9.49 -4.97
N ASP A 112 12.61 10.65 -5.03
CA ASP A 112 13.48 11.15 -3.95
C ASP A 112 12.68 11.48 -2.67
N LYS A 113 11.46 12.03 -2.80
CA LYS A 113 10.55 12.23 -1.66
C LYS A 113 10.21 10.89 -0.99
N VAL A 114 9.92 9.85 -1.78
CA VAL A 114 9.63 8.51 -1.27
C VAL A 114 10.83 7.93 -0.52
N LEU A 115 12.05 8.07 -1.06
CA LEU A 115 13.26 7.62 -0.34
C LEU A 115 13.49 8.37 0.97
N SER A 116 13.18 9.67 1.02
CA SER A 116 13.23 10.43 2.27
C SER A 116 12.26 9.85 3.31
N ALA A 117 11.06 9.42 2.91
CA ALA A 117 10.11 8.77 3.82
C ALA A 117 10.64 7.42 4.34
N PHE A 118 11.26 6.59 3.48
CA PHE A 118 11.93 5.35 3.92
C PHE A 118 13.02 5.61 4.96
N SER A 119 13.84 6.65 4.76
CA SER A 119 14.97 6.96 5.65
C SER A 119 14.55 7.29 7.09
N LYS A 120 13.32 7.79 7.26
CA LYS A 120 12.72 8.07 8.57
C LYS A 120 12.19 6.81 9.27
N GLY A 121 12.04 5.72 8.52
CA GLY A 121 11.56 4.43 8.98
C GLY A 121 12.62 3.52 9.60
N TRP A 122 12.11 2.42 10.16
CA TRP A 122 12.88 1.40 10.88
C TRP A 122 13.37 0.25 9.97
N ASP A 123 12.72 0.05 8.82
CA ASP A 123 12.98 -1.05 7.90
C ASP A 123 14.17 -0.73 6.97
N LYS A 124 15.38 -0.99 7.48
CA LYS A 124 16.64 -0.72 6.76
C LYS A 124 16.84 -1.59 5.53
N ASP A 125 16.24 -2.77 5.52
CA ASP A 125 16.31 -3.70 4.40
C ASP A 125 15.49 -3.20 3.21
N ARG A 126 14.26 -2.75 3.45
CA ARG A 126 13.44 -2.12 2.39
C ARG A 126 13.95 -0.74 2.01
N GLU A 127 14.55 0.02 2.93
CA GLU A 127 15.24 1.27 2.59
C GLU A 127 16.41 1.00 1.61
N SER A 128 17.25 0.00 1.89
CA SER A 128 18.36 -0.40 1.00
C SER A 128 17.84 -0.84 -0.36
N LEU A 129 16.77 -1.64 -0.38
CA LEU A 129 16.13 -2.10 -1.61
C LEU A 129 15.58 -0.93 -2.44
N ALA A 130 14.87 0.01 -1.80
CA ALA A 130 14.33 1.18 -2.48
C ALA A 130 15.43 2.02 -3.15
N LYS A 131 16.57 2.22 -2.47
CA LYS A 131 17.73 2.93 -3.04
C LYS A 131 18.31 2.18 -4.24
N PHE A 132 18.54 0.88 -4.09
CA PHE A 132 19.02 0.01 -5.17
C PHE A 132 18.13 0.08 -6.41
N LEU A 133 16.80 0.00 -6.23
CA LEU A 133 15.84 0.05 -7.33
C LEU A 133 15.82 1.40 -8.04
N LYS A 134 15.88 2.51 -7.29
CA LYS A 134 15.99 3.85 -7.88
C LYS A 134 17.26 3.98 -8.73
N GLU A 135 18.42 3.64 -8.17
CA GLU A 135 19.71 3.72 -8.88
C GLU A 135 19.71 2.88 -10.15
N CYS A 136 19.13 1.69 -10.09
CA CYS A 136 19.03 0.81 -11.24
C CYS A 136 18.10 1.35 -12.33
N LEU A 137 16.84 1.66 -11.98
CA LEU A 137 15.79 1.97 -12.96
C LEU A 137 15.84 3.41 -13.45
N LEU A 138 16.27 4.36 -12.62
CA LEU A 138 16.30 5.79 -12.96
C LEU A 138 17.68 6.28 -13.37
N GLU A 139 18.75 5.69 -12.84
CA GLU A 139 20.13 6.15 -13.07
C GLU A 139 20.95 5.19 -13.92
N GLY A 140 20.45 3.97 -14.20
CA GLY A 140 21.17 2.96 -14.98
C GLY A 140 22.45 2.49 -14.30
N LYS A 141 22.52 2.54 -12.97
CA LYS A 141 23.70 2.12 -12.20
C LYS A 141 23.58 0.66 -11.79
N LYS A 142 24.64 -0.11 -12.03
CA LYS A 142 24.74 -1.50 -11.55
C LYS A 142 25.31 -1.52 -10.14
N ASN A 143 24.73 -2.34 -9.26
CA ASN A 143 25.27 -2.70 -7.95
C ASN A 143 25.22 -4.23 -7.75
N PRO A 144 26.22 -4.99 -8.25
CA PRO A 144 26.22 -6.46 -8.20
C PRO A 144 26.18 -7.03 -6.78
N THR A 145 26.73 -6.32 -5.80
CA THR A 145 26.76 -6.74 -4.40
C THR A 145 25.36 -6.73 -3.79
N GLU A 146 24.64 -5.61 -3.87
CA GLU A 146 23.26 -5.52 -3.38
C GLU A 146 22.32 -6.41 -4.20
N ARG A 147 22.51 -6.50 -5.52
CA ARG A 147 21.78 -7.44 -6.38
C ARG A 147 21.85 -8.87 -5.83
N LYS A 148 23.07 -9.39 -5.58
CA LYS A 148 23.27 -10.74 -5.06
C LYS A 148 22.60 -10.92 -3.69
N ARG A 149 22.78 -9.94 -2.79
CA ARG A 149 22.14 -9.94 -1.48
C ARG A 149 20.61 -10.07 -1.58
N PHE A 150 19.96 -9.31 -2.48
CA PHE A 150 18.51 -9.36 -2.66
C PHE A 150 18.00 -10.65 -3.32
N GLN A 151 18.81 -11.29 -4.15
CA GLN A 151 18.49 -12.62 -4.69
C GLN A 151 18.49 -13.69 -3.59
N GLU A 152 19.46 -13.62 -2.68
CA GLU A 152 19.63 -14.61 -1.60
C GLU A 152 18.58 -14.45 -0.49
N ASN A 153 18.33 -13.21 -0.03
CA ASN A 153 17.41 -12.97 1.08
C ASN A 153 15.93 -12.84 0.65
N ARG A 154 15.67 -12.72 -0.66
CA ARG A 154 14.33 -12.64 -1.25
C ARG A 154 13.44 -11.53 -0.69
N ILE A 155 14.03 -10.44 -0.15
CA ILE A 155 13.27 -9.27 0.31
C ILE A 155 12.31 -8.75 -0.78
N PRO A 156 12.71 -8.66 -2.08
CA PRO A 156 11.80 -8.16 -3.11
C PRO A 156 10.53 -8.99 -3.28
N ASP A 157 10.53 -10.28 -2.94
CA ASP A 157 9.37 -11.17 -3.07
C ASP A 157 8.27 -10.87 -2.03
N ALA A 158 8.58 -10.14 -0.96
CA ALA A 158 7.63 -9.82 0.11
C ALA A 158 6.59 -8.76 -0.28
N ASN A 159 6.81 -8.04 -1.39
CA ASN A 159 5.89 -7.03 -1.91
C ASN A 159 5.83 -7.09 -3.45
N PRO A 160 4.63 -7.14 -4.06
CA PRO A 160 4.51 -7.28 -5.52
C PRO A 160 5.18 -6.15 -6.32
N ALA A 161 5.13 -4.90 -5.86
CA ALA A 161 5.79 -3.78 -6.52
C ALA A 161 7.31 -3.93 -6.50
N SER A 162 7.90 -4.27 -5.34
CA SER A 162 9.35 -4.51 -5.27
C SER A 162 9.78 -5.68 -6.15
N LYS A 163 8.97 -6.73 -6.24
CA LYS A 163 9.25 -7.88 -7.10
C LYS A 163 9.28 -7.50 -8.58
N ARG A 164 8.31 -6.70 -9.04
CA ARG A 164 8.24 -6.21 -10.42
C ARG A 164 9.42 -5.30 -10.73
N MET A 165 9.67 -4.30 -9.90
CA MET A 165 10.81 -3.38 -10.07
C MET A 165 12.15 -4.13 -10.09
N PHE A 166 12.34 -5.11 -9.20
CA PHE A 166 13.57 -5.89 -9.17
C PHE A 166 13.76 -6.72 -10.44
N ARG A 167 12.70 -7.37 -10.94
CA ARG A 167 12.74 -8.09 -12.21
C ARG A 167 13.06 -7.16 -13.38
N GLU A 168 12.44 -5.99 -13.44
CA GLU A 168 12.71 -5.00 -14.48
C GLU A 168 14.18 -4.54 -14.46
N CYS A 169 14.73 -4.32 -13.26
CA CYS A 169 16.14 -4.00 -13.08
C CYS A 169 17.04 -5.12 -13.61
N GLU A 170 16.72 -6.38 -13.29
CA GLU A 170 17.45 -7.55 -13.80
C GLU A 170 17.44 -7.61 -15.33
N GLU A 171 16.27 -7.50 -15.93
CA GLU A 171 16.07 -7.56 -17.37
C GLU A 171 16.75 -6.40 -18.10
N ARG A 172 16.78 -5.20 -17.51
CA ARG A 172 17.36 -4.02 -18.15
C ARG A 172 18.88 -3.96 -18.01
N MET A 173 19.41 -4.35 -16.85
CA MET A 173 20.81 -4.08 -16.50
C MET A 173 21.69 -5.33 -16.48
N TYR A 174 21.13 -6.52 -16.33
CA TYR A 174 21.89 -7.73 -16.08
C TYR A 174 21.58 -8.89 -17.05
N SER A 175 20.60 -8.73 -17.94
CA SER A 175 20.42 -9.68 -19.04
C SER A 175 21.61 -9.61 -20.01
N ASP A 176 22.16 -10.76 -20.38
CA ASP A 176 23.14 -10.85 -21.46
C ASP A 176 22.46 -10.55 -22.81
N PRO A 177 22.92 -9.55 -23.60
CA PRO A 177 22.38 -9.27 -24.93
C PRO A 177 22.40 -10.48 -25.87
N SER A 178 23.27 -11.47 -25.61
CA SER A 178 23.42 -12.69 -26.42
C SER A 178 22.45 -13.82 -26.07
N SER A 179 21.55 -13.63 -25.10
CA SER A 179 20.58 -14.65 -24.64
C SER A 179 19.16 -14.51 -25.23
N LYS A 180 18.96 -13.66 -26.24
CA LYS A 180 17.70 -13.50 -26.99
C LYS A 180 17.80 -14.05 -28.41
#